data_AF-A0A8S1ASB5-F1
#
_entry.id   AF-A0A8S1ASB5-F1
#
_cell.length_a   1.000
_cell.length_b   1.000
_cell.length_c   1.000
_cell.angle_alpha   90.00
_cell.angle_beta   90.00
_cell.angle_gamma   90.00
#
_symmetry.space_group_name_H-M   'P 1'
#
loop_
_entity.id
_entity.type
_entity.pdbx_description
1 polymer ?
#
loop_
_entity_poly.entity_id
_entity_poly.type
_entity_poly.pdbx_seq_one_letter_code
_entity_poly.pdbx_strand_id
1 'polypeptide(L)'
;MSETFLHIDVSKNTEPSQRLSTRSKKRMENPTPQNNSITLKQLYLNPLPISEAKKRDLLSLCTKKIIPEEYHGWYSSLPTATNEADRLPEASVDEESSED
;
A
#
# COMPACT_ATOMS: atom_id res chain seq x y z
N MET A 1 -13.65 37.59 -25.89
CA MET A 1 -13.39 37.01 -24.55
C MET A 1 -11.94 36.57 -24.55
N SER A 2 -11.05 37.41 -24.01
CA SER A 2 -9.60 37.20 -24.01
C SER A 2 -9.18 36.61 -22.67
N GLU A 3 -8.73 35.35 -22.69
CA GLU A 3 -8.32 34.59 -21.52
C GLU A 3 -6.85 34.93 -21.18
N THR A 4 -6.61 35.56 -20.03
CA THR A 4 -5.27 35.87 -19.55
C THR A 4 -4.69 34.66 -18.83
N PHE A 5 -3.70 34.00 -19.43
CA PHE A 5 -2.94 32.93 -18.78
C PHE A 5 -1.98 33.51 -17.73
N LEU A 6 -2.16 33.11 -16.47
CA LEU A 6 -1.26 33.41 -15.38
C LEU A 6 0.07 32.68 -15.59
N HIS A 7 1.16 33.43 -15.74
CA HIS A 7 2.52 32.91 -15.68
C HIS A 7 2.85 32.62 -14.21
N ILE A 8 3.21 31.36 -13.91
CA ILE A 8 3.72 30.98 -12.59
C ILE A 8 5.24 31.15 -12.64
N ASP A 9 5.74 32.24 -12.06
CA ASP A 9 7.16 32.41 -11.80
C ASP A 9 7.57 31.56 -10.59
N VAL A 10 8.38 30.52 -10.83
CA VAL A 10 9.08 29.78 -9.76
C VAL A 10 10.20 30.69 -9.24
N SER A 11 9.84 31.58 -8.32
CA SER A 11 10.78 32.43 -7.61
C SER A 11 11.23 31.75 -6.31
N LYS A 12 12.51 31.40 -6.33
CA LYS A 12 13.42 30.91 -5.28
C LYS A 12 12.96 31.15 -3.83
N ASN A 13 12.89 30.05 -3.08
CA ASN A 13 12.78 29.98 -1.62
C ASN A 13 13.75 30.95 -0.91
N THR A 14 13.24 31.86 -0.08
CA THR A 14 13.99 32.42 1.07
C THR A 14 12.99 32.88 2.14
N GLU A 15 12.54 31.96 2.98
CA GLU A 15 11.87 32.27 4.25
C GLU A 15 12.91 32.20 5.38
N PRO A 16 13.29 33.29 6.06
CA PRO A 16 13.97 33.20 7.35
C PRO A 16 12.93 32.89 8.43
N SER A 17 12.52 31.63 8.52
CA SER A 17 11.64 31.15 9.58
C SER A 17 12.36 31.24 10.93
N GLN A 18 11.92 32.16 11.78
CA GLN A 18 12.44 32.39 13.12
C GLN A 18 12.34 31.11 13.96
N ARG A 19 13.49 30.49 14.27
CA ARG A 19 13.54 29.30 15.12
C ARG A 19 13.21 29.67 16.55
N LEU A 20 12.06 29.20 17.04
CA LEU A 20 11.71 29.21 18.45
C LEU A 20 12.77 28.45 19.25
N SER A 21 13.40 29.11 20.22
CA SER A 21 14.34 28.49 21.16
C SER A 21 13.58 27.55 22.08
N THR A 22 13.63 26.25 21.79
CA THR A 22 13.07 25.23 22.69
C THR A 22 14.10 24.91 23.77
N ARG A 23 13.75 25.26 25.03
CA ARG A 23 14.51 24.94 26.23
C ARG A 23 14.84 23.45 26.26
N SER A 24 16.13 23.12 26.15
CA SER A 24 16.61 21.74 26.17
C SER A 24 16.40 21.12 27.56
N LYS A 25 15.31 20.36 27.73
CA LYS A 25 15.19 19.38 28.81
C LYS A 25 15.83 18.11 28.31
N LYS A 26 16.98 17.76 28.89
CA LYS A 26 17.69 16.50 28.68
C LYS A 26 16.71 15.36 28.95
N ARG A 27 16.11 14.82 27.89
CA ARG A 27 15.19 13.69 27.95
C ARG A 27 16.06 12.51 28.38
N MET A 28 15.85 12.02 29.60
CA MET A 28 16.44 10.76 30.03
C MET A 28 15.89 9.70 29.08
N GLU A 29 16.74 9.17 28.21
CA GLU A 29 16.40 8.04 27.37
C GLU A 29 16.27 6.83 28.30
N ASN A 30 15.03 6.44 28.61
CA ASN A 30 14.79 5.09 29.08
C ASN A 30 15.29 4.15 27.97
N PRO A 31 16.12 3.14 28.28
CA PRO A 31 16.52 2.15 27.31
C PRO A 31 15.26 1.47 26.77
N THR A 32 15.03 1.62 25.47
CA THR A 32 13.93 0.97 24.76
C THR A 32 14.02 -0.53 25.06
N PRO A 33 12.98 -1.16 25.65
CA PRO A 33 13.00 -2.59 25.87
C PRO A 33 13.17 -3.31 24.55
N GLN A 34 13.94 -4.39 24.62
CA GLN A 34 14.60 -5.03 23.51
C GLN A 34 13.64 -5.42 22.38
N ASN A 35 14.12 -5.17 21.16
CA ASN A 35 13.66 -5.69 19.89
C ASN A 35 13.35 -7.19 19.99
N ASN A 36 12.09 -7.53 20.27
CA ASN A 36 11.54 -8.85 19.94
C ASN A 36 11.54 -8.97 18.41
N SER A 37 12.61 -9.54 17.86
CA SER A 37 12.73 -9.81 16.44
C SER A 37 11.73 -10.91 16.04
N ILE A 38 10.51 -10.49 15.72
CA ILE A 38 9.47 -11.38 15.21
C ILE A 38 9.97 -11.95 13.88
N THR A 39 10.27 -13.25 13.87
CA THR A 39 10.70 -13.97 12.66
C THR A 39 9.47 -14.62 12.04
N LEU A 40 9.06 -14.13 10.87
CA LEU A 40 7.93 -14.70 10.12
C LEU A 40 8.36 -16.03 9.49
N LYS A 41 7.57 -17.09 9.71
CA LYS A 41 7.76 -18.36 9.04
C LYS A 41 7.28 -18.25 7.59
N GLN A 42 8.12 -18.67 6.65
CA GLN A 42 7.72 -18.80 5.25
C GLN A 42 6.65 -19.90 5.12
N LEU A 43 5.45 -19.52 4.72
CA LEU A 43 4.31 -20.44 4.58
C LEU A 43 4.18 -21.02 3.16
N TYR A 44 4.66 -20.28 2.15
CA TYR A 44 4.52 -20.64 0.75
C TYR A 44 5.88 -20.81 0.08
N LEU A 45 6.05 -21.89 -0.67
CA LEU A 45 7.26 -22.18 -1.45
C LEU A 45 7.23 -21.52 -2.82
N ASN A 46 6.03 -21.39 -3.40
CA ASN A 46 5.79 -20.85 -4.73
C ASN A 46 4.80 -19.68 -4.65
N PRO A 47 4.78 -18.81 -5.67
CA PRO A 47 3.77 -17.77 -5.77
C PRO A 47 2.37 -18.36 -5.78
N LEU A 48 1.46 -17.75 -5.04
CA LEU A 48 0.07 -18.18 -4.99
C LEU A 48 -0.60 -17.93 -6.35
N PRO A 49 -1.27 -18.93 -6.93
CA PRO A 49 -2.06 -18.72 -8.13
C PRO A 49 -3.22 -17.78 -7.83
N ILE A 50 -3.54 -16.90 -8.80
CA ILE A 50 -4.71 -16.05 -8.74
C ILE A 50 -5.85 -16.64 -9.56
N SER A 51 -7.10 -16.25 -9.28
CA SER A 51 -8.23 -16.68 -10.10
C SER A 51 -8.13 -16.12 -11.53
N GLU A 52 -8.69 -16.86 -12.49
CA GLU A 52 -8.72 -16.45 -13.90
C GLU A 52 -9.43 -15.09 -14.09
N ALA A 53 -10.50 -14.85 -13.33
CA ALA A 53 -11.23 -13.59 -13.35
C ALA A 53 -10.31 -12.40 -13.02
N LYS A 54 -9.52 -12.51 -11.93
CA LYS A 54 -8.56 -11.46 -11.56
C LYS A 54 -7.47 -11.27 -12.63
N LYS A 55 -6.92 -12.36 -13.17
CA LYS A 55 -5.89 -12.24 -14.22
C LYS A 55 -6.39 -11.51 -15.45
N ARG A 56 -7.60 -11.82 -15.92
CA ARG A 56 -8.21 -11.14 -17.07
C ARG A 56 -8.41 -9.66 -16.81
N ASP A 57 -8.86 -9.28 -15.61
CA ASP A 57 -9.02 -7.89 -15.23
C ASP A 57 -7.68 -7.13 -15.21
N LEU A 58 -6.63 -7.72 -14.62
CA LEU A 58 -5.29 -7.14 -14.60
C LEU A 58 -4.73 -6.92 -16.02
N LEU A 59 -4.92 -7.88 -16.92
CA LEU A 59 -4.52 -7.72 -18.33
C LEU A 59 -5.34 -6.63 -19.04
N SER A 60 -6.63 -6.49 -18.72
CA SER A 60 -7.47 -5.40 -19.23
C SER A 60 -6.97 -4.03 -18.76
N LEU A 61 -6.48 -3.91 -17.53
CA LEU A 61 -5.87 -2.67 -17.03
C LEU A 61 -4.53 -2.36 -17.72
N CYS A 62 -3.78 -3.39 -18.10
CA CYS A 62 -2.57 -3.25 -18.91
C CYS A 62 -2.90 -2.73 -20.32
N THR A 63 -3.90 -3.29 -20.99
CA THR A 63 -4.29 -2.85 -22.35
C THR A 63 -4.85 -1.43 -22.37
N LYS A 64 -5.57 -1.03 -21.31
CA LYS A 64 -6.06 0.35 -21.12
C LYS A 64 -4.95 1.36 -20.77
N LYS A 65 -3.69 0.92 -20.61
CA LYS A 65 -2.55 1.74 -20.18
C LYS A 65 -2.77 2.45 -18.84
N ILE A 66 -3.63 1.88 -17.99
CA ILE A 66 -3.81 2.35 -16.61
C ILE A 66 -2.61 1.88 -15.77
N ILE A 67 -2.16 0.65 -16.03
CA ILE A 67 -0.93 0.10 -15.46
C ILE A 67 0.25 0.48 -16.37
N PRO A 68 1.36 1.03 -15.83
CA PRO A 68 2.56 1.32 -16.61
C PRO A 68 3.16 0.08 -17.29
N GLU A 69 3.69 0.26 -18.52
CA GLU A 69 4.20 -0.83 -19.36
C GLU A 69 5.33 -1.64 -18.70
N GLU A 70 6.13 -1.02 -17.82
CA GLU A 70 7.19 -1.66 -17.04
C GLU A 70 6.69 -2.82 -16.16
N TYR A 71 5.42 -2.81 -15.75
CA TYR A 71 4.84 -3.85 -14.91
C TYR A 71 4.07 -4.92 -15.69
N HIS A 72 3.81 -4.72 -16.99
CA HIS A 72 2.97 -5.66 -17.77
C HIS A 72 3.55 -7.07 -17.79
N GLY A 73 4.89 -7.19 -17.86
CA GLY A 73 5.58 -8.48 -17.80
C GLY A 73 5.31 -9.22 -16.49
N TRP A 74 5.31 -8.51 -15.37
CA TRP A 74 5.02 -9.09 -14.05
C TRP A 74 3.59 -9.64 -13.99
N TYR A 75 2.59 -8.85 -14.37
CA TYR A 75 1.19 -9.27 -14.35
C TYR A 75 0.89 -10.43 -15.31
N SER A 76 1.56 -10.47 -16.47
CA SER A 76 1.45 -11.58 -17.41
C SER A 76 2.02 -12.89 -16.86
N SER A 77 3.11 -12.80 -16.09
CA SER A 77 3.81 -13.96 -15.49
C SER A 77 3.08 -14.61 -14.32
N LEU A 78 2.03 -13.99 -13.77
CA LEU A 78 1.33 -14.51 -12.59
C LEU A 78 0.69 -15.88 -12.85
N PRO A 79 0.89 -16.87 -11.94
CA PRO A 79 0.24 -18.17 -12.04
C PRO A 79 -1.28 -18.04 -11.86
N THR A 80 -2.04 -18.93 -12.51
CA THR A 80 -3.50 -18.84 -12.55
C THR A 80 -4.10 -20.18 -12.16
N ALA A 81 -5.04 -20.15 -11.22
CA ALA A 81 -5.86 -21.30 -10.87
C ALA A 81 -7.17 -21.22 -11.67
N THR A 82 -7.46 -22.25 -12.45
CA THR A 82 -8.66 -22.33 -13.29
C THR A 82 -9.94 -22.65 -12.51
N ASN A 83 -9.82 -23.17 -11.28
CA ASN A 83 -10.97 -23.67 -10.51
C ASN A 83 -11.19 -22.96 -9.16
N GLU A 84 -10.45 -21.88 -8.88
CA GLU A 84 -10.61 -21.14 -7.63
C GLU A 84 -11.61 -20.00 -7.80
N ALA A 85 -12.72 -20.10 -7.06
CA ALA A 85 -13.70 -19.04 -6.95
C ALA A 85 -13.11 -17.89 -6.11
N ASP A 86 -13.19 -16.67 -6.62
CA ASP A 86 -12.81 -15.46 -5.90
C ASP A 86 -13.87 -15.14 -4.83
N ARG A 87 -13.85 -15.89 -3.74
CA ARG A 87 -14.78 -15.73 -2.61
C ARG A 87 -13.99 -15.67 -1.32
N LEU A 88 -14.33 -14.69 -0.49
CA LEU A 88 -13.89 -14.69 0.90
C LEU A 88 -14.63 -15.80 1.66
N PRO A 89 -13.99 -16.47 2.63
CA PRO A 89 -14.71 -17.36 3.53
C PRO A 89 -15.80 -16.57 4.29
N GLU A 90 -16.92 -17.23 4.57
CA GLU A 90 -17.99 -16.70 5.42
C GLU A 90 -17.37 -16.30 6.77
N ALA A 91 -17.72 -15.10 7.26
CA ALA A 91 -17.25 -14.65 8.56
C ALA A 91 -17.76 -15.62 9.64
N SER A 92 -16.88 -16.06 10.54
CA SER A 92 -17.30 -16.84 11.71
C SER A 92 -18.18 -15.93 12.57
N VAL A 93 -19.48 -16.22 12.59
CA VAL A 93 -20.41 -15.58 13.52
C VAL A 93 -20.12 -16.20 14.89
N ASP A 94 -19.21 -15.61 15.66
CA ASP A 94 -19.21 -15.80 17.11
C ASP A 94 -20.44 -15.05 17.63
N GLU A 95 -21.56 -15.76 17.58
CA GLU A 95 -22.83 -15.37 18.17
C GLU A 95 -22.63 -15.39 19.69
N GLU A 96 -22.19 -14.26 20.25
CA GLU A 96 -22.16 -14.05 21.70
C GLU A 96 -23.61 -14.07 22.20
N SER A 97 -24.00 -15.25 22.68
CA SER A 97 -25.29 -15.56 23.30
C SER A 97 -25.60 -14.52 24.36
N SER A 98 -26.59 -13.67 24.09
CA SER A 98 -27.27 -12.87 25.10
C SER A 98 -27.89 -13.79 26.14
N GLU A 99 -27.49 -13.69 27.41
CA GLU A 99 -28.16 -14.37 28.53
C GLU A 99 -28.40 -13.35 29.67
N ASP A 100 -29.69 -13.06 29.87
CA ASP A 100 -30.44 -12.32 30.92
C ASP A 100 -29.93 -10.96 31.46
#